data_AF-A0A3C0HRK8-F1
#
_entry.id   AF-A0A3C0HRK8-F1
#
_cell.length_a   1.000
_cell.length_b   1.000
_cell.length_c   1.000
_cell.angle_alpha   90.00
_cell.angle_beta   90.00
_cell.angle_gamma   90.00
#
_symmetry.space_group_name_H-M   'P 1'
#
loop_
_entity.id
_entity.type
_entity.pdbx_description
1 polymer ?
#
loop_
_entity_poly.entity_id
_entity_poly.type
_entity_poly.pdbx_seq_one_letter_code
_entity_poly.pdbx_strand_id
1 'polypeptide(L)'
;AIYDTMQFVQPEVGTICMGLGASMGQFLLCAGAPGKRYALPHARIMMHQPLGGVQGQATDIAIQAEQMAYTKRLLQERIAQHTGQTYETIEA
;
A
#
# COMPACT_ATOMS: atom_id res chain seq x y z
N ALA A 1 -1.95 -0.32 10.45
CA ALA A 1 -2.27 0.76 11.40
C ALA A 1 -3.17 1.83 10.76
N ILE A 2 -2.63 2.86 10.07
CA ILE A 2 -3.47 3.95 9.51
C ILE A 2 -4.55 3.39 8.56
N TYR A 3 -4.15 2.49 7.66
CA TYR A 3 -5.07 1.78 6.78
C TYR A 3 -6.21 1.11 7.54
N ASP A 4 -5.90 0.28 8.54
CA ASP A 4 -6.91 -0.45 9.31
C ASP A 4 -7.84 0.51 10.05
N THR A 5 -7.32 1.61 10.59
CA THR A 5 -8.16 2.65 11.19
C THR A 5 -9.10 3.27 10.17
N MET A 6 -8.63 3.58 8.95
CA MET A 6 -9.49 4.09 7.88
C MET A 6 -10.62 3.12 7.51
N GLN A 7 -10.35 1.81 7.56
CA GLN A 7 -11.36 0.78 7.27
C GLN A 7 -12.28 0.46 8.46
N PHE A 8 -11.81 0.71 9.68
CA PHE A 8 -12.52 0.37 10.92
C PHE A 8 -13.54 1.43 11.33
N VAL A 9 -13.22 2.71 11.12
CA VAL A 9 -14.11 3.80 11.55
C VAL A 9 -15.37 3.86 10.68
N GLN A 10 -16.49 4.24 11.29
CA GLN A 10 -17.78 4.36 10.58
C GLN A 10 -17.80 5.46 9.50
N PRO A 11 -17.17 6.65 9.69
CA PRO A 11 -17.17 7.67 8.66
C PRO A 11 -16.37 7.26 7.42
N GLU A 12 -16.88 7.58 6.24
CA GLU A 12 -16.15 7.40 4.99
C GLU A 12 -14.92 8.32 4.93
N VAL A 13 -13.73 7.74 4.81
CA VAL A 13 -12.48 8.51 4.74
C VAL A 13 -12.20 8.94 3.30
N GLY A 14 -12.24 10.25 3.06
CA GLY A 14 -11.76 10.85 1.81
C GLY A 14 -10.24 11.00 1.80
N THR A 15 -9.61 10.81 0.64
CA THR A 15 -8.16 10.96 0.46
C THR A 15 -7.86 11.98 -0.63
N ILE A 16 -6.89 12.88 -0.38
CA ILE A 16 -6.46 13.90 -1.34
C ILE A 16 -4.94 13.86 -1.43
N CYS A 17 -4.41 13.57 -2.62
CA CYS A 17 -2.99 13.64 -2.89
C CYS A 17 -2.60 15.04 -3.36
N MET A 18 -1.64 15.64 -2.67
CA MET A 18 -0.98 16.89 -3.04
C MET A 18 0.54 16.66 -3.09
N GLY A 19 1.20 17.14 -4.14
CA GLY A 19 2.64 16.98 -4.32
C GLY A 19 3.03 15.55 -4.69
N LEU A 20 3.30 14.69 -3.70
CA LEU A 20 3.78 13.33 -3.92
C LEU A 20 3.06 12.33 -3.00
N GLY A 21 2.35 11.37 -3.60
CA GLY A 21 1.90 10.15 -2.94
C GLY A 21 2.80 8.99 -3.39
N ALA A 22 3.81 8.64 -2.59
CA ALA A 22 4.74 7.56 -2.90
C ALA A 22 4.67 6.46 -1.84
N SER A 23 4.95 5.21 -2.22
CA SER A 23 5.06 4.10 -1.27
C SER A 23 3.78 3.95 -0.44
N MET A 24 3.89 3.83 0.88
CA MET A 24 2.75 3.82 1.80
C MET A 24 1.80 5.03 1.66
N GLY A 25 2.27 6.18 1.17
CA GLY A 25 1.40 7.32 0.87
C GLY A 25 0.45 7.05 -0.31
N GLN A 26 0.94 6.40 -1.37
CA GLN A 26 0.13 5.93 -2.48
C GLN A 26 -0.84 4.82 -2.02
N PHE A 27 -0.38 3.91 -1.15
CA PHE A 27 -1.22 2.86 -0.59
C PHE A 27 -2.43 3.43 0.18
N LEU A 28 -2.18 4.42 1.05
CA LEU A 28 -3.26 5.07 1.80
C LEU A 28 -4.17 5.89 0.89
N LEU A 29 -3.62 6.52 -0.16
CA LEU A 29 -4.42 7.25 -1.14
C LEU A 29 -5.49 6.35 -1.79
N CYS A 30 -5.11 5.16 -2.25
CA CYS A 30 -6.08 4.25 -2.87
C CYS A 30 -7.07 3.65 -1.86
N ALA A 31 -6.71 3.57 -0.57
CA ALA A 31 -7.54 3.02 0.49
C ALA A 31 -8.69 3.94 0.97
N GLY A 32 -8.80 5.16 0.43
CA GLY A 32 -9.95 6.04 0.69
C GLY A 32 -11.26 5.47 0.14
N ALA A 33 -12.38 5.97 0.63
CA ALA A 33 -13.72 5.51 0.22
C ALA A 33 -13.91 5.65 -1.31
N PRO A 34 -14.56 4.68 -1.98
CA PRO A 34 -14.86 4.76 -3.42
C PRO A 34 -15.54 6.09 -3.79
N GLY A 35 -15.08 6.73 -4.85
CA GLY A 35 -15.57 8.05 -5.28
C GLY A 35 -15.08 9.24 -4.45
N LYS A 36 -14.29 9.04 -3.37
CA LYS A 36 -13.74 10.11 -2.52
C LYS A 36 -12.20 10.14 -2.49
N ARG A 37 -11.58 9.71 -3.59
CA ARG A 37 -10.13 9.65 -3.75
C ARG A 37 -9.70 10.63 -4.84
N TYR A 38 -8.93 11.63 -4.46
CA TYR A 38 -8.58 12.76 -5.33
C TYR A 38 -7.08 12.97 -5.41
N ALA A 39 -6.63 13.54 -6.51
CA ALA A 39 -5.27 14.02 -6.68
C ALA A 39 -5.32 15.41 -7.33
N LEU A 40 -4.51 16.34 -6.84
CA LEU A 40 -4.38 17.64 -7.48
C LEU A 40 -3.68 17.52 -8.84
N PRO A 41 -3.87 18.48 -9.78
CA PRO A 41 -3.37 18.37 -11.16
C PRO A 41 -1.85 18.17 -11.30
N HIS A 42 -1.07 18.57 -10.30
CA HIS A 42 0.39 18.44 -10.29
C HIS A 42 0.90 17.38 -9.31
N ALA A 43 0.00 16.60 -8.70
CA ALA A 43 0.38 15.52 -7.83
C ALA A 43 1.01 14.37 -8.64
N ARG A 44 2.03 13.74 -8.07
CA ARG A 44 2.65 12.52 -8.59
C ARG A 44 2.31 11.36 -7.68
N ILE A 45 1.92 10.24 -8.28
CA ILE A 45 1.64 8.99 -7.57
C ILE A 45 2.70 7.99 -7.99
N MET A 46 3.41 7.42 -7.02
CA MET A 46 4.46 6.45 -7.27
C MET A 46 4.20 5.20 -6.43
N MET A 47 4.01 4.08 -7.14
CA MET A 47 4.00 2.75 -6.56
C MET A 47 5.38 2.13 -6.75
N HIS A 48 5.86 1.45 -5.72
CA HIS A 48 7.06 0.60 -5.78
C HIS A 48 6.93 -0.50 -4.73
N GLN A 49 7.62 -1.61 -4.95
CA GLN A 49 7.62 -2.71 -3.99
C GLN A 49 8.27 -2.30 -2.66
N PRO A 50 7.82 -2.86 -1.52
CA PRO A 50 8.49 -2.64 -0.25
C PRO A 50 9.98 -2.98 -0.33
N LEU A 51 10.82 -2.09 0.18
CA LEU A 51 12.26 -2.29 0.30
C LEU A 51 12.59 -2.65 1.75
N GLY A 52 13.42 -3.68 1.93
CA GLY A 52 13.89 -4.13 3.24
C GLY A 52 15.27 -4.75 3.12
N GLY A 53 16.08 -4.58 4.16
CA GLY A 53 17.36 -5.26 4.33
C GLY A 53 17.29 -6.23 5.49
N VAL A 54 17.99 -7.36 5.40
CA VAL A 54 18.02 -8.39 6.44
C VAL A 54 19.47 -8.74 6.76
N GLN A 55 19.79 -8.83 8.04
CA GLN A 55 21.10 -9.24 8.55
C GLN A 55 20.89 -10.04 9.84
N GLY A 56 21.66 -11.12 10.05
CA GLY A 56 21.53 -11.96 11.23
C GLY A 56 22.01 -13.39 10.98
N GLN A 57 21.63 -14.31 11.87
CA GLN A 57 21.86 -15.73 11.63
C GLN A 57 21.00 -16.22 10.45
N ALA A 58 21.38 -17.34 9.83
CA ALA A 58 20.64 -17.89 8.70
C ALA A 58 19.14 -18.09 9.01
N THR A 59 18.81 -18.51 10.24
CA THR A 59 17.42 -18.67 10.70
C THR A 59 16.68 -17.33 10.78
N ASP A 60 17.30 -16.29 11.33
CA ASP A 60 16.70 -14.95 11.39
C ASP A 60 16.48 -14.39 9.98
N ILE A 61 17.45 -14.63 9.09
CA ILE A 61 17.34 -14.22 7.68
C ILE A 61 16.12 -14.87 7.01
N ALA A 62 15.94 -16.18 7.20
CA ALA A 62 14.82 -16.91 6.64
C ALA A 62 13.47 -16.39 7.17
N ILE A 63 13.35 -16.19 8.49
CA ILE A 63 12.13 -15.68 9.12
C ILE A 63 11.77 -14.29 8.59
N GLN A 64 12.75 -13.38 8.51
CA GLN A 64 12.52 -12.03 8.01
C GLN A 64 12.15 -12.02 6.52
N ALA A 65 12.80 -12.85 5.71
CA ALA A 65 12.47 -12.99 4.29
C ALA A 65 11.01 -13.49 4.09
N GLU A 66 10.57 -14.47 4.88
CA GLU A 66 9.18 -14.95 4.86
C GLU A 66 8.19 -13.84 5.25
N GLN A 67 8.47 -13.08 6.31
CA GLN A 67 7.63 -11.95 6.72
C GLN A 67 7.59 -10.83 5.68
N MET A 68 8.71 -10.54 5.01
CA MET A 68 8.74 -9.58 3.91
C MET A 68 7.89 -10.04 2.72
N ALA A 69 7.96 -11.32 2.36
CA ALA A 69 7.15 -11.88 1.30
C ALA A 69 5.65 -11.82 1.64
N TYR A 70 5.28 -12.19 2.87
CA TYR A 70 3.91 -12.07 3.37
C TYR A 70 3.40 -10.63 3.31
N THR A 71 4.19 -9.68 3.80
CA THR A 71 3.82 -8.26 3.84
C THR A 71 3.68 -7.68 2.44
N LYS A 72 4.60 -8.02 1.52
CA LYS A 72 4.54 -7.62 0.10
C LYS A 72 3.24 -8.08 -0.52
N ARG A 73 2.91 -9.37 -0.38
CA ARG A 73 1.68 -9.95 -0.93
C ARG A 73 0.43 -9.29 -0.36
N LEU A 74 0.36 -9.11 0.96
CA LEU A 74 -0.78 -8.46 1.61
C LEU A 74 -1.02 -7.04 1.08
N LEU A 75 0.04 -6.25 0.92
CA LEU A 75 -0.09 -4.90 0.37
C LEU A 75 -0.56 -4.92 -1.08
N GLN A 76 -0.02 -5.80 -1.91
CA GLN A 76 -0.42 -5.94 -3.32
C GLN A 76 -1.89 -6.35 -3.46
N GLU A 77 -2.35 -7.33 -2.68
CA GLU A 77 -3.77 -7.76 -2.67
C GLU A 77 -4.71 -6.62 -2.27
N ARG A 78 -4.32 -5.81 -1.27
CA ARG A 78 -5.12 -4.64 -0.85
C ARG A 78 -5.12 -3.54 -1.91
N ILE A 79 -3.99 -3.31 -2.59
CA ILE A 79 -3.97 -2.33 -3.69
C ILE A 79 -4.82 -2.82 -4.86
N ALA A 80 -4.73 -4.10 -5.24
CA ALA A 80 -5.59 -4.70 -6.27
C ALA A 80 -7.07 -4.51 -5.92
N GLN A 81 -7.46 -4.85 -4.68
CA GLN A 81 -8.82 -4.64 -4.16
C GLN A 81 -9.29 -3.19 -4.31
N HIS A 82 -8.48 -2.21 -3.89
CA HIS A 82 -8.87 -0.80 -3.91
C HIS A 82 -8.85 -0.19 -5.31
N THR A 83 -7.96 -0.64 -6.19
CA THR A 83 -7.84 -0.10 -7.55
C THR A 83 -8.78 -0.76 -8.55
N GLY A 84 -9.26 -1.97 -8.27
CA GLY A 84 -10.02 -2.80 -9.20
C GLY A 84 -9.15 -3.49 -10.25
N GLN A 85 -7.82 -3.37 -10.16
CA GLN A 85 -6.88 -4.09 -11.01
C GLN A 85 -6.73 -5.54 -10.54
N THR A 86 -6.25 -6.40 -11.43
CA THR A 86 -5.88 -7.78 -11.07
C THR A 86 -4.62 -7.80 -10.20
N TYR A 87 -4.46 -8.83 -9.37
CA TYR A 87 -3.26 -8.99 -8.55
C TYR A 87 -1.99 -9.03 -9.43
N GLU A 88 -2.07 -9.72 -10.56
CA GLU A 88 -0.98 -9.89 -11.52
C GLU A 88 -0.53 -8.54 -12.11
N THR A 89 -1.47 -7.60 -12.31
CA THR A 89 -1.15 -6.23 -12.75
C THR A 89 -0.42 -5.42 -11.67
N ILE A 90 -0.68 -5.70 -10.40
CA ILE A 90 -0.03 -5.03 -9.26
C ILE A 90 1.29 -5.69 -8.88
N GLU A 91 1.45 -7.00 -9.15
CA GLU A 91 2.66 -7.75 -8.86
C GLU A 91 3.81 -7.45 -9.83
N ALA A 92 3.47 -7.25 -11.12
CA ALA A 92 4.39 -6.99 -12.22
C ALA A 92 5.21 -5.70 -12.03
#